data_AF-A0A1I7U388-F1
#
_entry.id   AF-A0A1I7U388-F1
#
_cell.length_a   1.000
_cell.length_b   1.000
_cell.length_c   1.000
_cell.angle_alpha   90.00
_cell.angle_beta   90.00
_cell.angle_gamma   90.00
#
_symmetry.space_group_name_H-M   'P 1'
#
loop_
_entity.id
_entity.type
_entity.pdbx_description
1 polymer ?
#
loop_
_entity_poly.entity_id
_entity_poly.type
_entity_poly.pdbx_seq_one_letter_code
_entity_poly.pdbx_strand_id
1 'polypeptide(L)'
;MTVTYQVIAFSACLVHLGSEGVRLGLGFYGNLSENMSALFGFLITTIIIQIPLTMFLAVNGAFMNLPLEYVFYILIVVFSCFQVN
;
A
#
# COMPACT_ATOMS: atom_id res chain seq x y z
N MET A 1 -25.55 4.80 -0.72
CA MET A 1 -24.69 3.60 -0.76
C MET A 1 -25.21 2.60 0.25
N THR A 2 -25.27 1.32 -0.11
CA THR A 2 -25.70 0.24 0.80
C THR A 2 -24.60 -0.09 1.82
N VAL A 3 -24.99 -0.51 3.03
CA VAL A 3 -24.04 -0.86 4.12
C VAL A 3 -23.04 -1.93 3.68
N THR A 4 -23.47 -2.90 2.87
CA THR A 4 -22.61 -3.94 2.28
C THR A 4 -21.43 -3.36 1.51
N TYR A 5 -21.67 -2.31 0.72
CA TYR A 5 -20.61 -1.66 -0.05
C TYR A 5 -19.60 -0.96 0.86
N GLN A 6 -20.07 -0.28 1.91
CA GLN A 6 -19.19 0.40 2.86
C GLN A 6 -18.27 -0.58 3.59
N VAL A 7 -18.80 -1.75 3.97
CA VAL A 7 -18.01 -2.82 4.62
C VAL A 7 -16.94 -3.37 3.68
N ILE A 8 -17.27 -3.60 2.40
CA ILE A 8 -16.31 -4.08 1.39
C ILE A 8 -15.22 -3.04 1.13
N ALA A 9 -15.58 -1.77 0.98
CA ALA A 9 -14.62 -0.69 0.77
C ALA A 9 -13.68 -0.54 1.98
N PHE A 10 -14.24 -0.60 3.20
CA PHE A 10 -13.45 -0.52 4.42
C PHE A 10 -12.48 -1.70 4.58
N SER A 11 -12.92 -2.93 4.33
CA SER A 11 -12.05 -4.10 4.40
C SER A 11 -10.95 -4.05 3.33
N ALA A 12 -11.27 -3.62 2.10
CA ALA A 12 -10.29 -3.40 1.04
C ALA A 12 -9.25 -2.36 1.45
N CYS A 13 -9.66 -1.26 2.09
CA CYS A 13 -8.74 -0.25 2.63
C CYS A 13 -7.79 -0.82 3.71
N LEU A 14 -8.29 -1.65 4.63
CA LEU A 14 -7.45 -2.27 5.66
C LEU A 14 -6.40 -3.20 5.04
N VAL A 15 -6.80 -4.02 4.06
CA VAL A 15 -5.88 -4.89 3.33
C VAL A 15 -4.83 -4.06 2.60
N HIS A 16 -5.24 -2.95 1.96
CA HIS A 16 -4.35 -2.06 1.21
C HIS A 16 -3.30 -1.39 2.08
N LEU A 17 -3.69 -0.95 3.29
CA LEU A 17 -2.76 -0.38 4.28
C LEU A 17 -1.78 -1.44 4.81
N GLY A 18 -2.26 -2.64 5.12
CA GLY A 18 -1.41 -3.73 5.60
C GLY A 18 -0.39 -4.20 4.54
N SER A 19 -0.84 -4.38 3.30
CA SER A 19 0.04 -4.77 2.19
C SER A 19 1.06 -3.70 1.85
N GLU A 20 0.72 -2.41 2.00
CA GLU A 20 1.66 -1.31 1.84
C GLU A 20 2.79 -1.37 2.86
N GLY A 21 2.47 -1.62 4.14
CA GLY A 21 3.48 -1.77 5.18
C GLY A 21 4.47 -2.89 4.89
N VAL A 22 3.97 -4.05 4.47
CA VAL A 22 4.81 -5.18 4.06
C VAL A 22 5.66 -4.83 2.85
N ARG A 23 5.05 -4.22 1.83
CA ARG A 23 5.73 -3.80 0.61
C ARG A 23 6.87 -2.84 0.94
N LEU A 24 6.59 -1.74 1.62
CA LEU A 24 7.60 -0.76 2.03
C LEU A 24 8.71 -1.44 2.85
N GLY A 25 8.37 -2.25 3.86
CA GLY A 25 9.35 -3.00 4.65
C GLY A 25 10.30 -3.87 3.80
N LEU A 26 9.76 -4.59 2.82
CA LEU A 26 10.55 -5.39 1.87
C LEU A 26 11.44 -4.51 0.98
N GLY A 27 10.94 -3.35 0.54
CA GLY A 27 11.71 -2.39 -0.23
C GLY A 27 12.89 -1.81 0.57
N PHE A 28 12.67 -1.48 1.84
CA PHE A 28 13.71 -0.92 2.71
C PHE A 28 14.78 -1.95 2.99
N TYR A 29 14.36 -3.12 3.47
CA TYR A 29 15.29 -4.22 3.77
C TYR A 29 16.02 -4.70 2.51
N GLY A 30 15.30 -4.81 1.39
CA GLY A 30 15.88 -5.21 0.10
C GLY A 30 16.91 -4.22 -0.39
N ASN A 31 16.68 -2.92 -0.23
CA ASN A 31 17.62 -1.88 -0.62
C ASN A 31 18.84 -1.83 0.32
N LEU A 32 18.63 -1.89 1.64
CA LEU A 32 19.70 -1.78 2.63
C LEU A 32 20.62 -3.01 2.65
N SER A 33 20.05 -4.19 2.42
CA SER A 33 20.81 -5.44 2.41
C SER A 33 21.20 -5.90 1.00
N GLU A 34 20.96 -5.08 -0.04
CA GLU A 34 21.15 -5.42 -1.45
C GLU A 34 20.53 -6.78 -1.85
N ASN A 35 19.47 -7.17 -1.14
CA ASN A 35 18.83 -8.47 -1.26
C ASN A 35 17.83 -8.44 -2.41
N MET A 36 18.28 -8.90 -3.59
CA MET A 36 17.44 -8.99 -4.78
C MET A 36 16.14 -9.76 -4.51
N SER A 37 16.18 -10.82 -3.71
CA SER A 37 15.00 -11.61 -3.34
C SER A 37 13.92 -10.78 -2.60
N ALA A 38 14.32 -9.90 -1.67
CA ALA A 38 13.39 -9.03 -0.97
C ALA A 38 12.78 -7.99 -1.91
N LEU A 39 13.56 -7.47 -2.87
CA LEU A 39 13.09 -6.55 -3.90
C LEU A 39 12.10 -7.23 -4.88
N PHE A 40 12.29 -8.51 -5.18
CA PHE A 40 11.27 -9.30 -5.88
C PHE A 40 10.00 -9.46 -5.04
N GLY A 41 10.12 -9.64 -3.73
CA GLY A 41 8.97 -9.61 -2.82
C GLY A 41 8.21 -8.28 -2.89
N PHE A 42 8.92 -7.16 -2.90
CA PHE A 42 8.35 -5.82 -3.13
C PHE A 42 7.62 -5.73 -4.49
N LEU A 43 8.24 -6.25 -5.55
CA LEU A 43 7.65 -6.21 -6.90
C LEU A 43 6.38 -7.07 -6.98
N ILE A 44 6.44 -8.30 -6.45
CA ILE A 44 5.32 -9.24 -6.46
C ILE A 44 4.15 -8.68 -5.66
N THR A 45 4.40 -8.15 -4.46
CA THR A 45 3.35 -7.52 -3.63
C THR A 45 2.76 -6.30 -4.33
N THR A 46 3.55 -5.51 -5.06
CA THR A 46 3.07 -4.40 -5.88
C THR A 46 2.13 -4.87 -6.99
N ILE A 47 2.53 -5.85 -7.79
CA ILE A 47 1.78 -6.28 -8.96
C ILE A 47 0.52 -7.06 -8.57
N ILE A 48 0.63 -8.00 -7.63
CA ILE A 48 -0.44 -8.95 -7.32
C ILE A 48 -1.46 -8.34 -6.35
N ILE A 49 -1.02 -7.54 -5.39
CA ILE A 49 -1.91 -7.02 -4.34
C ILE A 49 -2.15 -5.53 -4.55
N GLN A 50 -1.07 -4.73 -4.65
CA GLN A 50 -1.21 -3.28 -4.56
C GLN A 50 -1.90 -2.67 -5.78
N ILE A 51 -1.51 -3.04 -7.00
CA ILE A 51 -2.13 -2.52 -8.24
C ILE A 51 -3.63 -2.86 -8.32
N PRO A 52 -4.06 -4.14 -8.23
CA PRO A 52 -5.47 -4.47 -8.37
C PRO A 52 -6.33 -3.90 -7.25
N LEU A 53 -5.83 -3.84 -6.02
CA LEU A 53 -6.56 -3.27 -4.89
C LEU A 53 -6.66 -1.75 -4.98
N THR A 54 -5.59 -1.07 -5.41
CA THR A 54 -5.62 0.38 -5.72
C THR A 54 -6.61 0.67 -6.84
N MET A 55 -6.59 -0.12 -7.92
CA MET A 55 -7.52 0.03 -9.03
C MET A 55 -8.98 -0.17 -8.58
N PHE A 56 -9.24 -1.20 -7.77
CA PHE A 56 -10.56 -1.45 -7.21
C PHE A 56 -11.06 -0.25 -6.38
N LEU A 57 -10.24 0.23 -5.43
CA LEU A 57 -10.58 1.37 -4.57
C LEU A 57 -10.75 2.67 -5.39
N ALA A 58 -9.94 2.88 -6.42
CA ALA A 58 -9.97 4.06 -7.28
C ALA A 58 -11.23 4.11 -8.16
N VAL A 59 -11.57 3.01 -8.83
CA VAL A 59 -12.79 2.89 -9.65
C VAL A 59 -14.05 3.06 -8.80
N ASN A 60 -14.01 2.61 -7.55
CA ASN A 60 -15.14 2.73 -6.63
C ASN A 60 -15.21 4.09 -5.93
N GLY A 61 -14.27 5.02 -6.14
CA GLY A 61 -14.26 6.33 -5.48
C GLY A 61 -14.05 6.27 -3.96
N ALA A 62 -13.61 5.11 -3.43
CA ALA A 62 -13.35 4.94 -2.00
C ALA A 62 -12.12 5.75 -1.53
N PHE A 63 -11.22 6.09 -2.46
CA PHE A 63 -10.07 6.96 -2.18
C PHE A 63 -10.49 8.40 -1.84
N MET A 64 -11.53 8.95 -2.49
CA MET A 64 -11.89 10.38 -2.39
C MET A 64 -12.48 10.78 -1.02
N ASN A 65 -12.88 9.81 -0.19
CA ASN A 65 -13.67 10.05 1.02
C ASN A 65 -13.02 9.56 2.32
N LEU A 66 -11.85 8.92 2.29
CA LEU A 66 -11.21 8.41 3.49
C LEU A 66 -9.91 9.18 3.82
N PRO A 67 -9.66 9.54 5.09
CA PRO A 67 -8.40 10.17 5.54
C PRO A 67 -7.16 9.26 5.35
N LEU A 68 -7.34 8.08 4.76
CA LEU A 68 -6.32 7.07 4.54
C LEU A 68 -5.28 7.53 3.50
N GLU A 69 -5.65 8.33 2.50
CA GLU A 69 -4.67 8.90 1.55
C GLU A 69 -3.56 9.67 2.26
N TYR A 70 -3.91 10.45 3.29
CA TYR A 70 -2.92 11.18 4.08
C TYR A 70 -1.99 10.24 4.84
N VAL A 71 -2.50 9.11 5.35
CA VAL A 71 -1.66 8.09 5.99
C VAL A 71 -0.69 7.48 4.99
N PHE A 72 -1.13 7.20 3.76
CA PHE A 72 -0.26 6.72 2.68
C PHE A 72 0.83 7.74 2.33
N TYR A 73 0.48 9.01 2.15
CA TYR A 73 1.46 10.05 1.86
C TYR A 73 2.47 10.21 3.00
N ILE A 74 2.03 10.18 4.26
CA ILE A 74 2.92 10.23 5.42
C ILE A 74 3.85 9.01 5.43
N LEU A 75 3.34 7.80 5.20
CA LEU A 75 4.15 6.59 5.17
C LEU A 75 5.21 6.66 4.07
N ILE A 76 4.86 7.12 2.87
CA ILE A 76 5.80 7.30 1.75
C ILE A 76 6.86 8.34 2.10
N VAL A 77 6.47 9.50 2.66
CA VAL A 77 7.41 10.57 3.03
C VAL A 77 8.37 10.10 4.11
N VAL A 78 7.86 9.47 5.17
CA VAL A 78 8.66 8.91 6.26
C VAL A 78 9.65 7.89 5.69
N PHE A 79 9.17 6.97 4.85
CA PHE A 79 9.98 5.95 4.23
C PHE A 79 11.10 6.53 3.34
N SER A 80 10.78 7.48 2.46
CA SER A 80 11.76 8.14 1.60
C SER A 80 12.79 8.94 2.42
N CYS A 81 12.41 9.57 3.52
CA CYS A 81 13.37 10.22 4.42
C CYS A 81 14.36 9.22 5.04
N PHE A 82 13.91 8.01 5.40
CA PHE A 82 14.80 6.96 5.93
C PHE A 82 15.64 6.27 4.84
N GLN A 83 15.16 6.18 3.60
CA GLN A 83 15.92 5.57 2.51
C GLN A 83 17.06 6.45 1.98
N VAL A 84 16.94 7.78 2.11
CA VAL A 84 17.90 8.75 1.55
C VAL A 84 19.04 9.10 2.54
N ASN A 85 19.00 8.58 3.78
CA ASN A 85 20.04 8.79 4.80
C ASN A 85 20.84 7.50 5.01
#